data_AF-A0A418SNT5-F1
#
_entry.id   AF-A0A418SNT5-F1
#
_cell.length_a   1.000
_cell.length_b   1.000
_cell.length_c   1.000
_cell.angle_alpha   90.00
_cell.angle_beta   90.00
_cell.angle_gamma   90.00
#
_symmetry.space_group_name_H-M   'P 1'
#
loop_
_entity.id
_entity.type
_entity.pdbx_description
1 polymer ?
#
loop_
_entity_poly.entity_id
_entity_poly.type
_entity_poly.pdbx_seq_one_letter_code
_entity_poly.pdbx_strand_id
1 'polypeptide(L)'
;MANEPNRQSANRATDVPQNRKPGSISEEQWTAICANDGSYDGRFYYAVRTTGIYCRPSCKSRPPKRSNAEVFPTSADAVSAGYRPCKRCKPAGERLPDEEWSAQIAAYVDRHYMEELDLATLGEICHGSPYHLHRTFKKIMGMTPLAYVQQIRMRHAARLLAETDSPVSRVGELVGIRNTPYFITLFKKTNGSTPAAFRQRLHIGGNG
;
A
#
# COMPACT_ATOMS: atom_id res chain seq x y z
N MET A 1 -3.48 -58.41 -27.50
CA MET A 1 -2.77 -58.72 -26.24
C MET A 1 -2.83 -57.48 -25.37
N ALA A 2 -3.38 -57.63 -24.15
CA ALA A 2 -3.48 -56.70 -23.01
C ALA A 2 -4.26 -55.37 -23.22
N ASN A 3 -5.50 -55.24 -22.73
CA ASN A 3 -5.99 -54.89 -21.37
C ASN A 3 -5.78 -53.40 -20.93
N GLU A 4 -6.91 -52.73 -20.70
CA GLU A 4 -7.14 -51.53 -19.83
C GLU A 4 -6.60 -51.75 -18.37
N PRO A 5 -6.59 -50.78 -17.40
CA PRO A 5 -7.45 -49.57 -17.25
C PRO A 5 -6.88 -48.30 -16.53
N ASN A 6 -7.69 -47.22 -16.56
CA ASN A 6 -8.06 -46.24 -15.50
C ASN A 6 -7.11 -45.94 -14.30
N ARG A 7 -6.97 -44.64 -13.95
CA ARG A 7 -6.86 -44.08 -12.56
C ARG A 7 -6.88 -42.53 -12.63
N GLN A 8 -7.98 -41.86 -12.29
CA GLN A 8 -8.41 -41.41 -10.95
C GLN A 8 -7.61 -40.26 -10.31
N SER A 9 -8.31 -39.13 -10.18
CA SER A 9 -8.43 -38.25 -9.00
C SER A 9 -7.25 -38.10 -8.04
N ALA A 10 -6.71 -36.89 -7.95
CA ALA A 10 -5.86 -36.47 -6.83
C ALA A 10 -6.58 -35.41 -5.97
N ASN A 11 -7.53 -35.86 -5.15
CA ASN A 11 -7.83 -35.21 -3.88
C ASN A 11 -6.66 -35.50 -2.92
N ARG A 12 -5.99 -34.48 -2.38
CA ARG A 12 -5.30 -34.59 -1.09
C ARG A 12 -5.58 -33.36 -0.24
N ALA A 13 -6.64 -33.49 0.54
CA ALA A 13 -6.78 -32.84 1.83
C ALA A 13 -5.46 -33.04 2.60
N THR A 14 -4.81 -31.94 2.98
CA THR A 14 -3.70 -31.97 3.93
C THR A 14 -4.28 -31.80 5.32
N ASP A 15 -4.10 -32.84 6.12
CA ASP A 15 -4.56 -33.00 7.50
C ASP A 15 -4.27 -31.78 8.38
N VAL A 16 -5.34 -31.25 8.98
CA VAL A 16 -5.26 -30.33 10.11
C VAL A 16 -4.96 -31.18 11.35
N PRO A 17 -3.86 -30.95 12.10
CA PRO A 17 -3.56 -31.74 13.29
C PRO A 17 -4.61 -31.47 14.38
N GLN A 18 -5.43 -32.49 14.68
CA GLN A 18 -6.60 -32.40 15.57
C GLN A 18 -6.29 -32.44 17.07
N ASN A 19 -5.15 -31.92 17.56
CA ASN A 19 -4.86 -32.04 19.00
C ASN A 19 -4.06 -30.87 19.61
N ARG A 20 -4.64 -29.66 19.61
CA ARG A 20 -4.25 -28.57 20.52
C ARG A 20 -5.49 -28.02 21.19
N LYS A 21 -5.47 -27.91 22.53
CA LYS A 21 -6.53 -27.23 23.29
C LYS A 21 -6.62 -25.78 22.81
N PRO A 22 -7.79 -25.31 22.35
CA PRO A 22 -7.93 -23.97 21.78
C PRO A 22 -7.65 -22.90 22.85
N GLY A 23 -6.99 -21.81 22.44
CA GLY A 23 -7.01 -20.58 23.24
C GLY A 23 -8.45 -20.11 23.36
N SER A 24 -9.02 -20.13 24.56
CA SER A 24 -10.40 -19.72 24.83
C SER A 24 -10.57 -18.23 24.52
N ILE A 25 -11.55 -17.87 23.68
CA ILE A 25 -11.91 -16.48 23.39
C ILE A 25 -12.60 -15.86 24.62
N SER A 26 -12.00 -14.81 25.18
CA SER A 26 -12.62 -14.00 26.25
C SER A 26 -13.84 -13.20 25.76
N GLU A 27 -14.72 -12.76 26.67
CA GLU A 27 -15.85 -11.90 26.32
C GLU A 27 -15.44 -10.59 25.64
N GLU A 28 -14.33 -9.99 26.09
CA GLU A 28 -13.77 -8.77 25.50
C GLU A 28 -13.35 -8.99 24.04
N GLN A 29 -12.57 -10.04 23.78
CA GLN A 29 -12.13 -10.39 22.43
C GLN A 29 -13.31 -10.74 21.53
N TRP A 30 -14.32 -11.45 22.06
CA TRP A 30 -15.51 -11.79 21.30
C TRP A 30 -16.32 -10.54 20.92
N THR A 31 -16.48 -9.62 21.87
CA THR A 31 -17.15 -8.34 21.65
C THR A 31 -16.44 -7.52 20.57
N ALA A 32 -15.10 -7.44 20.61
CA ALA A 32 -14.31 -6.75 19.60
C ALA A 32 -14.48 -7.33 18.19
N ILE A 33 -14.51 -8.67 18.05
CA ILE A 33 -14.76 -9.35 16.76
C ILE A 33 -16.16 -9.00 16.23
N CYS A 34 -17.19 -9.11 17.08
CA CYS A 34 -18.57 -8.82 16.72
C CYS A 34 -18.78 -7.34 16.35
N ALA A 35 -18.11 -6.43 17.05
CA ALA A 35 -18.20 -4.99 16.83
C ALA A 35 -17.36 -4.49 15.64
N ASN A 36 -16.55 -5.35 14.99
CA ASN A 36 -15.60 -4.95 13.96
C ASN A 36 -14.61 -3.87 14.47
N ASP A 37 -14.14 -4.01 15.72
CA ASP A 37 -13.34 -2.98 16.37
C ASP A 37 -11.87 -3.03 15.94
N GLY A 38 -11.42 -2.02 15.19
CA GLY A 38 -10.05 -1.90 14.71
C GLY A 38 -9.02 -1.54 15.78
N SER A 39 -9.42 -1.11 16.98
CA SER A 39 -8.47 -0.82 18.07
C SER A 39 -7.76 -2.07 18.62
N TYR A 40 -8.30 -3.25 18.32
CA TYR A 40 -7.72 -4.55 18.67
C TYR A 40 -6.89 -5.19 17.57
N ASP A 41 -6.82 -4.58 16.38
CA ASP A 41 -5.98 -5.09 15.29
C ASP A 41 -4.51 -5.13 15.74
N GLY A 42 -3.86 -6.28 15.60
CA GLY A 42 -2.47 -6.49 16.02
C GLY A 42 -2.30 -6.86 17.50
N ARG A 43 -3.35 -6.72 18.33
CA ARG A 43 -3.37 -7.26 19.71
C ARG A 43 -3.65 -8.76 19.75
N PHE A 44 -4.52 -9.21 18.84
CA PHE A 44 -4.79 -10.62 18.60
C PHE A 44 -5.35 -10.83 17.20
N TYR A 45 -5.40 -12.09 16.79
CA TYR A 45 -6.01 -12.57 15.55
C TYR A 45 -7.01 -13.65 15.89
N TYR A 46 -8.10 -13.76 15.14
CA TYR A 46 -9.05 -14.85 15.32
C TYR A 46 -9.07 -15.77 14.12
N ALA A 47 -9.19 -17.06 14.34
CA ALA A 47 -9.28 -18.07 13.30
C ALA A 47 -10.62 -18.80 13.33
N VAL A 48 -11.07 -19.23 12.16
CA VAL A 48 -12.33 -19.93 11.98
C VAL A 48 -12.04 -21.37 11.58
N ARG A 49 -12.29 -22.31 12.50
CA ARG A 49 -11.97 -23.75 12.34
C ARG A 49 -12.56 -24.33 11.06
N THR A 50 -13.81 -23.98 10.75
CA THR A 50 -14.55 -24.55 9.61
C THR A 50 -14.01 -24.10 8.25
N THR A 51 -13.31 -22.97 8.18
CA THR A 51 -12.77 -22.45 6.91
C THR A 51 -11.25 -22.55 6.82
N GLY A 52 -10.56 -22.78 7.93
CA GLY A 52 -9.10 -22.74 7.98
C GLY A 52 -8.55 -21.33 7.69
N ILE A 53 -9.33 -20.28 7.95
CA ILE A 53 -8.95 -18.88 7.71
C ILE A 53 -8.80 -18.14 9.03
N TYR A 54 -7.74 -17.34 9.17
CA TYR A 54 -7.61 -16.37 10.26
C TYR A 54 -7.73 -14.92 9.77
N CYS A 55 -8.14 -14.04 10.69
CA CYS A 55 -8.58 -12.68 10.45
C CYS A 55 -8.08 -11.73 11.56
N ARG A 56 -8.14 -10.43 11.29
CA ARG A 56 -8.07 -9.37 12.32
C ARG A 56 -9.46 -9.09 12.89
N PRO A 57 -9.59 -8.56 14.12
CA PRO A 57 -10.88 -8.13 14.69
C PRO A 57 -11.69 -7.20 13.78
N SER A 58 -11.06 -6.27 13.07
CA SER A 58 -11.70 -5.37 12.09
C SER A 58 -12.17 -6.03 10.78
N CYS A 59 -12.06 -7.35 10.63
CA CYS A 59 -12.38 -8.01 9.36
C CYS A 59 -13.86 -7.87 9.00
N LYS A 60 -14.14 -7.26 7.84
CA LYS A 60 -15.50 -7.03 7.28
C LYS A 60 -16.23 -8.32 6.86
N SER A 61 -15.64 -9.49 7.08
CA SER A 61 -16.30 -10.77 6.85
C SER A 61 -17.33 -11.04 7.94
N ARG A 62 -18.40 -11.78 7.59
CA ARG A 62 -19.43 -12.14 8.55
C ARG A 62 -18.78 -12.87 9.75
N PRO A 63 -19.04 -12.43 11.00
CA PRO A 63 -18.51 -13.12 12.17
C PRO A 63 -18.93 -14.60 12.17
N PRO A 64 -18.02 -15.52 12.52
CA PRO A 64 -18.33 -16.95 12.64
C PRO A 64 -19.24 -17.20 13.87
N LYS A 65 -19.65 -18.45 14.07
CA LYS A 65 -20.16 -18.88 15.39
C LYS A 65 -19.00 -18.91 16.38
N ARG A 66 -19.24 -18.47 17.63
CA ARG A 66 -18.22 -18.46 18.69
C ARG A 66 -17.56 -19.81 18.91
N SER A 67 -18.34 -20.89 18.84
CA SER A 67 -17.86 -22.27 18.97
C SER A 67 -16.80 -22.65 17.92
N ASN A 68 -16.84 -22.02 16.74
CA ASN A 68 -15.95 -22.30 15.62
C ASN A 68 -14.76 -21.33 15.57
N ALA A 69 -14.67 -20.40 16.52
CA ALA A 69 -13.63 -19.40 16.57
C ALA A 69 -12.58 -19.74 17.65
N GLU A 70 -11.34 -19.36 17.39
CA GLU A 70 -10.26 -19.30 18.39
C GLU A 70 -9.38 -18.09 18.16
N VAL A 71 -8.57 -17.73 19.15
CA VAL A 71 -7.70 -16.56 19.08
C VAL A 71 -6.22 -16.94 19.18
N PHE A 72 -5.40 -16.17 18.50
CA PHE A 72 -3.94 -16.27 18.47
C PHE A 72 -3.35 -14.89 18.80
N PRO A 73 -2.26 -14.80 19.58
CA PRO A 73 -1.65 -13.52 19.90
C PRO A 73 -0.98 -12.91 18.68
N THR A 74 -0.33 -13.71 17.83
CA THR A 74 0.32 -13.21 16.61
C THR A 74 -0.22 -13.88 15.34
N SER A 75 0.01 -13.22 14.20
CA SER A 75 -0.25 -13.79 12.87
C SER A 75 0.58 -15.05 12.64
N ALA A 76 1.82 -15.08 13.14
CA ALA A 76 2.71 -16.24 13.00
C ALA A 76 2.19 -17.47 13.74
N ASP A 77 1.58 -17.29 14.91
CA ASP A 77 0.97 -18.39 15.67
C ASP A 77 -0.22 -19.01 14.92
N ALA A 78 -1.07 -18.17 14.32
CA ALA A 78 -2.20 -18.65 13.51
C ALA A 78 -1.72 -19.45 12.29
N VAL A 79 -0.67 -18.98 11.61
CA VAL A 79 -0.06 -19.71 10.48
C VAL A 79 0.55 -21.03 10.95
N SER A 80 1.27 -21.01 12.07
CA SER A 80 1.88 -22.21 12.67
C SER A 80 0.84 -23.24 13.12
N ALA A 81 -0.38 -22.79 13.44
CA ALA A 81 -1.54 -23.64 13.73
C ALA A 81 -2.26 -24.16 12.46
N GLY A 82 -1.78 -23.82 11.26
CA GLY A 82 -2.32 -24.31 9.98
C GLY A 82 -3.39 -23.43 9.34
N TYR A 83 -3.64 -22.24 9.87
CA TYR A 83 -4.60 -21.31 9.29
C TYR A 83 -3.98 -20.46 8.17
N ARG A 84 -4.77 -20.20 7.13
CA ARG A 84 -4.38 -19.32 6.02
C ARG A 84 -4.87 -17.90 6.27
N PRO A 85 -4.12 -16.87 5.86
CA PRO A 85 -4.55 -15.49 6.05
C PRO A 85 -5.79 -15.17 5.23
N CYS A 86 -6.75 -14.49 5.85
CA CYS A 86 -7.92 -13.98 5.15
C CYS A 86 -7.50 -13.03 4.04
N LYS A 87 -7.90 -13.33 2.82
CA LYS A 87 -7.64 -12.49 1.64
C LYS A 87 -8.30 -11.10 1.74
N ARG A 88 -9.32 -10.96 2.59
CA ARG A 88 -10.09 -9.71 2.76
C ARG A 88 -9.40 -8.73 3.72
N CYS A 89 -9.09 -9.15 4.95
CA CYS A 89 -8.43 -8.27 5.91
C CYS A 89 -6.89 -8.29 5.81
N LYS A 90 -6.32 -9.27 5.10
CA LYS A 90 -4.87 -9.46 4.89
C LYS A 90 -4.08 -9.41 6.20
N PRO A 91 -4.35 -10.33 7.15
CA PRO A 91 -3.80 -10.26 8.50
C PRO A 91 -2.30 -10.54 8.56
N ALA A 92 -1.75 -11.25 7.56
CA ALA A 92 -0.32 -11.60 7.46
C ALA A 92 0.62 -10.43 7.11
N GLY A 93 0.10 -9.31 6.59
CA GLY A 93 0.92 -8.13 6.38
C GLY A 93 1.00 -7.35 7.69
N GLU A 94 2.20 -7.18 8.25
CA GLU A 94 2.45 -6.11 9.20
C GLU A 94 2.07 -4.81 8.50
N ARG A 95 0.91 -4.25 8.87
CA ARG A 95 0.55 -2.91 8.39
C ARG A 95 1.30 -1.95 9.28
N LEU A 96 2.26 -1.21 8.72
CA LEU A 96 2.69 0.03 9.34
C LEU A 96 1.44 0.90 9.57
N PRO A 97 1.39 1.69 10.67
CA PRO A 97 0.35 2.70 10.84
C PRO A 97 0.19 3.54 9.56
N ASP A 98 -1.04 3.95 9.24
CA ASP A 98 -1.34 4.64 7.98
C ASP A 98 -0.45 5.90 7.78
N GLU A 99 -0.11 6.59 8.88
CA GLU A 99 0.80 7.73 8.94
C GLU A 99 2.24 7.36 8.58
N GLU A 100 2.79 6.34 9.23
CA GLU A 100 4.15 5.85 8.98
C GLU A 100 4.27 5.30 7.55
N TRP A 101 3.22 4.62 7.08
CA TRP A 101 3.16 4.11 5.71
C TRP A 101 3.15 5.24 4.69
N SER A 102 2.36 6.31 4.95
CA SER A 102 2.32 7.50 4.07
C SER A 102 3.66 8.24 4.07
N ALA A 103 4.32 8.34 5.23
CA ALA A 103 5.65 8.92 5.35
C ALA A 103 6.70 8.12 4.59
N GLN A 104 6.65 6.78 4.65
CA GLN A 104 7.53 5.90 3.89
C GLN A 104 7.35 6.08 2.37
N ILE A 105 6.10 6.16 1.89
CA ILE A 105 5.81 6.45 0.48
C ILE A 105 6.38 7.81 0.08
N ALA A 106 6.18 8.85 0.89
CA ALA A 106 6.70 10.19 0.62
C ALA A 106 8.23 10.20 0.54
N ALA A 107 8.91 9.57 1.50
CA ALA A 107 10.36 9.44 1.53
C ALA A 107 10.92 8.65 0.34
N TYR A 108 10.17 7.64 -0.14
CA TYR A 108 10.51 6.93 -1.36
C TYR A 108 10.40 7.84 -2.58
N VAL A 109 9.28 8.55 -2.74
CA VAL A 109 9.10 9.51 -3.84
C VAL A 109 10.20 10.57 -3.84
N ASP A 110 10.57 11.12 -2.68
CA ASP A 110 11.62 12.12 -2.58
C ASP A 110 12.98 11.64 -3.12
N ARG A 111 13.29 10.35 -3.00
CA ARG A 111 14.53 9.75 -3.51
C ARG A 111 14.43 9.30 -4.97
N HIS A 112 13.25 8.89 -5.41
CA HIS A 112 13.02 8.21 -6.69
C HIS A 112 12.14 8.99 -7.67
N TYR A 113 11.90 10.30 -7.44
CA TYR A 113 10.95 11.10 -8.23
C TYR A 113 11.25 11.12 -9.73
N MET A 114 12.49 10.87 -10.16
CA MET A 114 12.90 10.85 -11.57
C MET A 114 12.41 9.61 -12.32
N GLU A 115 12.05 8.55 -11.61
CA GLU A 115 11.64 7.26 -12.17
C GLU A 115 10.18 7.26 -12.63
N GLU A 116 9.78 6.27 -13.43
CA GLU A 116 8.38 6.09 -13.83
C GLU A 116 7.55 5.55 -12.65
N LEU A 117 7.04 6.46 -11.82
CA LEU A 117 6.22 6.13 -10.67
C LEU A 117 4.73 6.16 -11.02
N ASP A 118 4.08 5.01 -10.91
CA ASP A 118 2.63 4.89 -10.94
C ASP A 118 2.07 4.33 -9.62
N LEU A 119 0.75 4.30 -9.52
CA LEU A 119 0.07 3.85 -8.30
C LEU A 119 0.26 2.33 -8.05
N ALA A 120 0.47 1.54 -9.09
CA ALA A 120 0.71 0.10 -8.98
C ALA A 120 2.09 -0.16 -8.37
N THR A 121 3.12 0.47 -8.95
CA THR A 121 4.51 0.42 -8.54
C THR A 121 4.67 0.88 -7.09
N LEU A 122 4.10 2.02 -6.73
CA LEU A 122 4.13 2.52 -5.34
C LEU A 122 3.41 1.56 -4.36
N GLY A 123 2.34 0.91 -4.81
CA GLY A 123 1.62 -0.11 -4.04
C GLY A 123 2.49 -1.34 -3.77
N GLU A 124 3.17 -1.84 -4.79
CA GLU A 124 4.07 -3.00 -4.69
C GLU A 124 5.24 -2.73 -3.75
N ILE A 125 5.93 -1.60 -3.93
CA ILE A 125 7.09 -1.19 -3.12
C ILE A 125 6.72 -1.06 -1.65
N CYS A 126 5.53 -0.53 -1.36
CA CYS A 126 5.08 -0.28 0.01
C CYS A 126 4.15 -1.40 0.52
N HIS A 127 4.14 -2.56 -0.13
CA HIS A 127 3.38 -3.76 0.26
C HIS A 127 1.87 -3.53 0.51
N GLY A 128 1.25 -2.64 -0.28
CA GLY A 128 -0.16 -2.27 -0.17
C GLY A 128 -0.91 -2.30 -1.50
N SER A 129 -2.25 -2.29 -1.43
CA SER A 129 -3.06 -2.17 -2.66
C SER A 129 -3.05 -0.72 -3.17
N PRO A 130 -3.00 -0.49 -4.50
CA PRO A 130 -3.05 0.84 -5.11
C PRO A 130 -4.21 1.71 -4.61
N TYR A 131 -5.41 1.12 -4.48
CA TYR A 131 -6.60 1.82 -4.01
C TYR A 131 -6.49 2.30 -2.56
N HIS A 132 -5.99 1.45 -1.66
CA HIS A 132 -5.73 1.82 -0.27
C HIS A 132 -4.66 2.92 -0.19
N LEU A 133 -3.59 2.80 -0.97
CA LEU A 133 -2.52 3.78 -1.06
C LEU A 133 -3.09 5.14 -1.43
N HIS A 134 -3.84 5.22 -2.53
CA HIS A 134 -4.47 6.46 -2.97
C HIS A 134 -5.36 7.09 -1.88
N ARG A 135 -6.23 6.29 -1.25
CA ARG A 135 -7.17 6.79 -0.22
C ARG A 135 -6.45 7.26 1.04
N THR A 136 -5.54 6.45 1.57
CA THR A 136 -4.84 6.72 2.83
C THR A 136 -3.88 7.88 2.67
N PHE A 137 -3.04 7.86 1.62
CA PHE A 137 -2.09 8.94 1.35
C PHE A 137 -2.82 10.28 1.15
N LYS A 138 -3.94 10.32 0.40
CA LYS A 138 -4.73 11.54 0.24
C LYS A 138 -5.34 12.04 1.55
N LYS A 139 -5.81 11.14 2.41
CA LYS A 139 -6.37 11.51 3.72
C LYS A 139 -5.30 12.17 4.61
N ILE A 140 -4.07 11.67 4.56
CA ILE A 140 -2.99 12.07 5.48
C ILE A 140 -2.19 13.26 4.92
N MET A 141 -1.81 13.21 3.65
CA MET A 141 -0.98 14.23 3.00
C MET A 141 -1.78 15.35 2.33
N GLY A 142 -3.12 15.23 2.31
CA GLY A 142 -4.02 16.21 1.66
C GLY A 142 -4.04 16.14 0.13
N MET A 143 -3.22 15.30 -0.50
CA MET A 143 -3.11 15.17 -1.95
C MET A 143 -2.86 13.72 -2.38
N THR A 144 -3.10 13.43 -3.66
CA THR A 144 -2.88 12.07 -4.17
C THR A 144 -1.37 11.77 -4.30
N PRO A 145 -0.96 10.49 -4.28
CA PRO A 145 0.44 10.11 -4.47
C PRO A 145 1.04 10.65 -5.78
N LEU A 146 0.29 10.58 -6.88
CA LEU A 146 0.76 11.11 -8.17
C LEU A 146 0.82 12.64 -8.19
N ALA A 147 -0.08 13.33 -7.46
CA ALA A 147 0.02 14.78 -7.30
C ALA A 147 1.28 15.15 -6.48
N TYR A 148 1.61 14.36 -5.46
CA TYR A 148 2.84 14.54 -4.69
C TYR A 148 4.09 14.34 -5.55
N VAL A 149 4.16 13.27 -6.36
CA VAL A 149 5.25 13.06 -7.34
C VAL A 149 5.39 14.29 -8.25
N GLN A 150 4.29 14.78 -8.82
CA GLN A 150 4.30 15.97 -9.68
C GLN A 150 4.79 17.21 -8.93
N GLN A 151 4.37 17.42 -7.68
CA GLN A 151 4.82 18.54 -6.86
C GLN A 151 6.33 18.49 -6.60
N ILE A 152 6.87 17.33 -6.24
CA ILE A 152 8.31 17.14 -6.04
C ILE A 152 9.07 17.44 -7.34
N ARG A 153 8.63 16.88 -8.48
CA ARG A 153 9.22 17.15 -9.79
C ARG A 153 9.22 18.65 -10.14
N MET A 154 8.12 19.36 -9.91
CA MET A 154 8.03 20.80 -10.21
C MET A 154 8.94 21.63 -9.29
N ARG A 155 9.08 21.24 -8.02
CA ARG A 155 10.04 21.87 -7.10
C ARG A 155 11.48 21.72 -7.58
N HIS A 156 11.87 20.50 -7.98
CA HIS A 156 13.21 20.27 -8.56
C HIS A 156 13.40 20.98 -9.91
N ALA A 157 12.36 21.04 -10.74
CA ALA A 157 12.42 21.76 -12.01
C ALA A 157 12.64 23.27 -11.80
N ALA A 158 11.91 23.88 -10.86
CA ALA A 158 12.08 25.29 -10.54
C ALA A 158 13.49 25.60 -10.06
N ARG A 159 14.08 24.72 -9.24
CA ARG A 159 15.47 24.80 -8.81
C ARG A 159 16.45 24.71 -9.98
N LEU A 160 16.31 23.72 -10.86
CA LEU A 160 17.16 23.55 -12.04
C LEU A 160 17.07 24.74 -13.01
N LEU A 161 15.88 25.35 -13.16
CA LEU A 161 15.68 26.54 -13.98
C LEU A 161 16.36 27.78 -13.40
N ALA A 162 16.50 27.84 -12.06
CA ALA A 162 17.14 28.94 -11.34
C ALA A 162 18.66 28.80 -11.28
N GLU A 163 19.16 27.56 -11.13
CA GLU A 163 20.58 27.27 -10.90
C GLU A 163 21.35 26.95 -12.20
N THR A 164 20.66 26.70 -13.32
CA THR A 164 21.30 26.26 -14.57
C THR A 164 20.69 26.88 -15.83
N ASP A 165 21.49 26.94 -16.90
CA ASP A 165 21.07 27.32 -18.25
C ASP A 165 20.53 26.16 -19.09
N SER A 166 20.28 24.99 -18.47
CA SER A 166 19.81 23.80 -19.18
C SER A 166 18.56 24.10 -20.02
N PRO A 167 18.44 23.59 -21.26
CA PRO A 167 17.23 23.76 -22.06
C PRO A 167 15.99 23.23 -21.32
N VAL A 168 14.81 23.84 -21.56
CA VAL A 168 13.55 23.45 -20.91
C VAL A 168 13.23 21.97 -21.10
N SER A 169 13.49 21.42 -22.29
CA SER A 169 13.36 19.99 -22.57
C SER A 169 14.26 19.14 -21.68
N ARG A 170 15.52 19.54 -21.52
CA ARG A 170 16.49 18.85 -20.67
C ARG A 170 16.10 18.91 -19.19
N VAL A 171 15.58 20.04 -18.72
CA VAL A 171 15.03 20.14 -17.35
C VAL A 171 13.88 19.16 -17.15
N GLY A 172 12.97 19.06 -18.12
CA GLY A 172 11.89 18.08 -18.11
C GLY A 172 12.40 16.64 -17.95
N GLU A 173 13.41 16.25 -18.75
CA GLU A 173 14.06 14.95 -18.66
C GLU A 173 14.69 14.69 -17.27
N LEU A 174 15.43 15.68 -16.74
CA LEU A 174 16.10 15.58 -15.44
C LEU A 174 15.13 15.45 -14.26
N VAL A 175 13.86 15.83 -14.42
CA VAL A 175 12.82 15.62 -13.41
C VAL A 175 11.88 14.46 -13.75
N GLY A 176 12.24 13.61 -14.72
CA GLY A 176 11.46 12.41 -15.07
C GLY A 176 10.24 12.66 -15.97
N ILE A 177 10.19 13.77 -16.71
CA ILE A 177 9.12 14.10 -17.67
C ILE A 177 9.71 14.37 -19.05
N ARG A 178 9.81 13.31 -19.87
CA ARG A 178 10.36 13.40 -21.24
C ARG A 178 9.47 14.17 -22.22
N ASN A 179 8.16 14.17 -22.00
CA ASN A 179 7.22 14.91 -22.83
C ASN A 179 7.30 16.41 -22.50
N THR A 180 8.03 17.17 -23.32
CA THR A 180 8.28 18.60 -23.09
C THR A 180 7.00 19.46 -23.10
N PRO A 181 6.07 19.32 -24.07
CA PRO A 181 4.78 20.05 -24.01
C PRO A 181 3.99 19.78 -22.72
N TYR A 182 3.94 18.51 -22.29
CA TYR A 182 3.27 18.14 -21.04
C TYR A 182 3.97 18.75 -19.82
N PHE A 183 5.31 18.69 -19.77
CA PHE A 183 6.10 19.35 -18.73
C PHE A 183 5.81 20.85 -18.64
N ILE A 184 5.81 21.57 -19.76
CA ILE A 184 5.53 23.02 -19.79
C ILE A 184 4.12 23.31 -19.26
N THR A 185 3.14 22.52 -19.67
CA THR A 185 1.74 22.66 -19.23
C THR A 185 1.62 22.45 -17.73
N LEU A 186 2.22 21.38 -17.21
CA LEU A 186 2.19 21.05 -15.80
C LEU A 186 2.92 22.11 -14.96
N PHE A 187 4.10 22.55 -15.40
CA PHE A 187 4.86 23.59 -14.71
C PHE A 187 4.10 24.90 -14.64
N LYS A 188 3.46 25.32 -15.76
CA LYS A 188 2.61 26.52 -15.77
C LYS A 188 1.45 26.41 -14.79
N LYS A 189 0.81 25.25 -14.71
CA LYS A 189 -0.30 25.00 -13.78
C LYS A 189 0.15 25.10 -12.32
N THR A 190 1.34 24.59 -11.99
CA THR A 190 1.86 24.54 -10.62
C THR A 190 2.51 25.86 -10.18
N ASN A 191 3.23 26.54 -11.08
CA ASN A 191 4.06 27.71 -10.76
C ASN A 191 3.52 29.03 -11.34
N GLY A 192 2.37 29.02 -12.01
CA GLY A 192 1.69 30.20 -12.56
C GLY A 192 2.27 30.76 -13.86
N SER A 193 3.41 30.23 -14.35
CA SER A 193 4.08 30.68 -15.57
C SER A 193 4.83 29.55 -16.25
N THR A 194 5.11 29.68 -17.55
CA THR A 194 5.92 28.69 -18.28
C THR A 194 7.35 28.61 -17.72
N PRO A 195 8.08 27.50 -17.90
CA PRO A 195 9.48 27.36 -17.48
C PRO A 195 10.38 28.49 -18.00
N ALA A 196 10.24 28.87 -19.28
CA ALA A 196 11.02 29.93 -19.89
C ALA A 196 10.73 31.31 -19.27
N ALA A 197 9.45 31.65 -19.08
CA ALA A 197 9.06 32.90 -18.43
C ALA A 197 9.49 32.93 -16.95
N PHE A 198 9.42 31.78 -16.27
CA PHE A 198 9.90 31.64 -14.90
C PHE A 198 11.40 31.98 -14.80
N ARG A 199 12.23 31.40 -15.67
CA ARG A 199 13.67 31.70 -15.75
C ARG A 199 13.94 33.17 -16.06
N GLN A 200 13.25 33.74 -17.05
CA GLN A 200 13.45 35.14 -17.43
C GLN A 200 13.20 36.10 -16.27
N ARG A 201 12.16 35.86 -15.46
CA ARG A 201 11.88 36.69 -14.27
C ARG A 201 12.98 36.61 -13.22
N LEU A 202 13.62 35.45 -13.02
CA LEU A 202 14.73 35.31 -12.07
C LEU A 202 15.92 36.17 -12.47
N HIS A 203 16.23 36.25 -13.77
CA HIS A 203 17.31 37.10 -14.26
C HIS A 203 16.98 38.60 -14.17
N ILE A 204 15.72 38.99 -14.30
CA ILE A 204 15.30 40.40 -14.16
C ILE A 204 15.30 40.85 -12.69
N GLY A 205 14.99 39.96 -11.74
CA GLY A 205 14.94 40.28 -10.31
C GLY A 205 16.28 40.20 -9.55
N GLY A 206 17.35 39.69 -10.18
CA GLY A 206 18.68 39.51 -9.55
C GLY A 206 19.71 40.60 -9.86
N ASN A 207 19.36 41.61 -10.66
CA ASN A 207 20.23 42.74 -11.03
C ASN A 207 19.83 44.07 -10.37
N GLY A 208 19.23 44.02 -9.17
CA GLY A 208 18.82 45.18 -8.38
C GLY A 208 19.53 45.25 -7.04
#